data_AF-A0A9D8RWT9-F1
#
_entry.id   AF-A0A9D8RWT9-F1
#
_cell.length_a   1.000
_cell.length_b   1.000
_cell.length_c   1.000
_cell.angle_alpha   90.00
_cell.angle_beta   90.00
_cell.angle_gamma   90.00
#
_symmetry.space_group_name_H-M   'P 1'
#
loop_
_entity.id
_entity.type
_entity.pdbx_description
1 polymer ?
#
loop_
_entity_poly.entity_id
_entity_poly.type
_entity_poly.pdbx_seq_one_letter_code
_entity_poly.pdbx_strand_id
1 'polypeptide(L)'
;MVDINNTNGQSIGSQSAIGAPYTPEEVCLNKQLFIACEREPIDFLEVERLLQLGADPLGETEAGEGDYIYGECACNSQENDSKDLPRLTELFLKYGMDVDNPRIPYDGGDRINPMWLFAFSTNENSIIALKMLLDAGLSVESFGEFWGHALGDLLDISCGDPAHSKFWNHACTWTLKMLMLGASYDYILEGDEDLQQFIGCSYNGYDVRKFRNWNAYRYEFDTSLCKGKPELCGSAVHIYDVKSGQEVWTIRVCLD
;
A
#
# COMPACT_ATOMS: atom_id res chain seq x y z
N MET A 1 28.17 35.32 43.23
CA MET A 1 29.03 35.47 42.05
C MET A 1 29.20 34.09 41.46
N VAL A 2 28.72 33.94 40.22
CA VAL A 2 28.82 32.80 39.30
C VAL A 2 27.89 31.61 39.57
N ASP A 3 26.82 31.63 38.78
CA ASP A 3 25.89 30.59 38.39
C ASP A 3 26.56 29.33 37.84
N ILE A 4 25.94 28.17 38.09
CA ILE A 4 26.06 27.02 37.19
C ILE A 4 24.65 26.55 36.88
N ASN A 5 24.20 26.93 35.68
CA ASN A 5 22.96 26.50 35.05
C ASN A 5 22.93 24.98 34.91
N ASN A 6 21.90 24.35 35.46
CA ASN A 6 21.49 23.00 35.09
C ASN A 6 20.15 23.12 34.38
N THR A 7 20.19 23.49 33.11
CA THR A 7 19.07 23.39 32.19
C THR A 7 18.87 21.92 31.84
N ASN A 8 18.00 21.24 32.60
CA ASN A 8 17.39 20.01 32.14
C ASN A 8 16.50 20.38 30.95
N GLY A 9 17.01 20.11 29.75
CA GLY A 9 16.21 20.05 28.54
C GLY A 9 15.13 19.00 28.73
N GLN A 10 13.90 19.45 28.98
CA GLN A 10 12.74 18.62 28.74
C GLN A 10 12.66 18.41 27.23
N SER A 11 13.01 17.20 26.81
CA SER A 11 12.50 16.61 25.58
C SER A 11 10.98 16.73 25.62
N ILE A 12 10.42 17.61 24.79
CA ILE A 12 8.99 17.65 24.49
C ILE A 12 8.76 16.52 23.49
N GLY A 13 8.89 15.28 23.94
CA GLY A 13 8.27 14.15 23.28
C GLY A 13 6.81 14.18 23.71
N SER A 14 5.96 14.82 22.91
CA SER A 14 4.51 14.64 23.05
C SER A 14 4.24 13.17 22.75
N GLN A 15 4.12 12.35 23.80
CA GLN A 15 3.50 11.04 23.69
C GLN A 15 2.06 11.31 23.26
N SER A 16 1.75 11.16 21.97
CA SER A 16 0.38 11.10 21.52
C SER A 16 -0.26 9.91 22.22
N ALA A 17 -1.28 10.19 23.04
CA ALA A 17 -2.04 9.12 23.65
C ALA A 17 -2.86 8.46 22.54
N ILE A 18 -2.65 7.16 22.30
CA ILE A 18 -3.47 6.38 21.37
C ILE A 18 -4.95 6.57 21.74
N GLY A 19 -5.78 6.86 20.74
CA GLY A 19 -7.20 7.14 20.88
C GLY A 19 -7.54 8.56 21.33
N ALA A 20 -6.57 9.44 21.58
CA ALA A 20 -6.85 10.84 21.88
C ALA A 20 -7.07 11.64 20.59
N PRO A 21 -8.18 12.41 20.50
CA PRO A 21 -8.47 13.22 19.32
C PRO A 21 -7.35 14.22 19.04
N TYR A 22 -7.25 14.65 17.79
CA TYR A 22 -6.36 15.74 17.41
C TYR A 22 -6.87 17.06 17.99
N THR A 23 -5.93 17.89 18.45
CA THR A 23 -6.18 19.29 18.78
C THR A 23 -6.43 20.10 17.51
N PRO A 24 -7.11 21.26 17.58
CA PRO A 24 -7.30 22.13 16.42
C PRO A 24 -5.98 22.53 15.75
N GLU A 25 -4.91 22.72 16.52
CA GLU A 25 -3.58 23.03 16.03
C GLU A 25 -2.97 21.87 15.24
N GLU A 26 -3.12 20.63 15.73
CA GLU A 26 -2.67 19.42 15.03
C GLU A 26 -3.46 19.20 13.73
N VAL A 27 -4.78 19.36 13.75
CA VAL A 27 -5.62 19.28 12.53
C VAL A 27 -5.18 20.33 11.50
N CYS A 28 -4.91 21.56 11.94
CA CYS A 28 -4.40 22.62 11.06
C CYS A 28 -3.04 22.26 10.44
N LEU A 29 -2.18 21.58 11.21
CA LEU A 29 -0.87 21.13 10.74
C LEU A 29 -0.98 19.95 9.76
N ASN A 30 -1.83 18.97 10.05
CA ASN A 30 -2.15 17.85 9.15
C ASN A 30 -2.74 18.34 7.84
N LYS A 31 -3.66 19.32 7.88
CA LYS A 31 -4.22 19.94 6.68
C LYS A 31 -3.16 20.64 5.84
N GLN A 32 -2.18 21.29 6.47
CA GLN A 32 -1.03 21.87 5.74
C GLN A 32 -0.15 20.79 5.10
N LEU A 33 0.09 19.67 5.79
CA LEU A 33 0.81 18.52 5.24
C LEU A 33 0.10 17.97 4.01
N PHE A 34 -1.20 17.69 4.12
CA PHE A 34 -2.01 17.22 3.00
C PHE A 34 -1.93 18.16 1.79
N ILE A 35 -2.16 19.47 2.00
CA ILE A 35 -2.06 20.47 0.94
C ILE A 35 -0.65 20.51 0.32
N ALA A 36 0.41 20.29 1.10
CA ALA A 36 1.76 20.25 0.58
C ALA A 36 2.03 19.00 -0.28
N CYS A 37 1.45 17.86 0.09
CA CYS A 37 1.50 16.60 -0.67
C CYS A 37 0.72 16.67 -1.99
N GLU A 38 -0.35 17.46 -2.05
CA GLU A 38 -1.21 17.64 -3.25
C GLU A 38 -0.66 18.67 -4.26
N ARG A 39 0.52 19.26 -4.03
CA ARG A 39 1.10 20.26 -4.95
C ARG A 39 1.74 19.61 -6.16
N GLU A 40 1.61 20.25 -7.31
CA GLU A 40 2.37 19.89 -8.52
C GLU A 40 3.30 21.04 -8.97
N PRO A 41 4.63 20.92 -8.83
CA PRO A 41 5.37 19.82 -8.18
C PRO A 41 5.33 19.88 -6.64
N ILE A 42 5.53 18.73 -5.99
CA ILE A 42 5.62 18.64 -4.52
C ILE A 42 6.89 19.35 -4.02
N ASP A 43 6.73 20.17 -2.98
CA ASP A 43 7.85 20.74 -2.23
C ASP A 43 8.20 19.83 -1.05
N PHE A 44 9.11 18.90 -1.27
CA PHE A 44 9.53 17.95 -0.23
C PHE A 44 10.24 18.60 0.96
N LEU A 45 10.81 19.81 0.82
CA LEU A 45 11.38 20.53 1.96
C LEU A 45 10.27 21.01 2.90
N GLU A 46 9.16 21.47 2.32
CA GLU A 46 7.99 21.87 3.09
C GLU A 46 7.31 20.66 3.76
N VAL A 47 7.16 19.55 3.04
CA VAL A 47 6.65 18.28 3.60
C VAL A 47 7.49 17.86 4.80
N GLU A 48 8.81 17.79 4.65
CA GLU A 48 9.71 17.41 5.74
C GLU A 48 9.67 18.41 6.91
N ARG A 49 9.55 19.72 6.64
CA ARG A 49 9.39 20.74 7.69
C ARG A 49 8.10 20.53 8.49
N LEU A 50 6.99 20.20 7.82
CA LEU A 50 5.70 19.97 8.47
C LEU A 50 5.73 18.70 9.35
N LEU A 51 6.37 17.63 8.86
CA LEU A 51 6.60 16.42 9.65
C LEU A 51 7.48 16.70 10.88
N GLN A 52 8.53 17.52 10.74
CA GLN A 52 9.36 17.95 11.88
C GLN A 52 8.59 18.76 12.93
N LEU A 53 7.53 19.46 12.51
CA LEU A 53 6.63 20.18 13.43
C LEU A 53 5.60 19.27 14.10
N GLY A 54 5.55 17.99 13.75
CA GLY A 54 4.63 17.00 14.32
C GLY A 54 3.36 16.77 13.51
N ALA A 55 3.34 17.11 12.22
CA ALA A 55 2.26 16.67 11.33
C ALA A 55 2.23 15.14 11.29
N ASP A 56 1.04 14.56 11.38
CA ASP A 56 0.84 13.10 11.34
C ASP A 56 0.49 12.66 9.91
N PRO A 57 1.29 11.80 9.25
CA PRO A 57 0.96 11.19 7.97
C PRO A 57 -0.34 10.36 7.94
N LEU A 58 -0.80 9.94 9.12
CA LEU A 58 -2.09 9.29 9.36
C LEU A 58 -3.00 10.22 10.19
N GLY A 59 -2.86 11.52 9.95
CA GLY A 59 -3.61 12.57 10.60
C GLY A 59 -4.96 12.88 9.94
N GLU A 60 -5.93 13.28 10.76
CA GLU A 60 -7.17 13.89 10.26
C GLU A 60 -6.89 15.30 9.70
N THR A 61 -7.45 15.61 8.54
CA THR A 61 -7.35 16.95 7.91
C THR A 61 -8.56 17.83 8.22
N GLU A 62 -9.69 17.22 8.59
CA GLU A 62 -10.91 17.86 9.06
C GLU A 62 -11.46 17.10 10.27
N ALA A 63 -12.15 17.80 11.19
CA ALA A 63 -12.52 17.21 12.48
C ALA A 63 -13.62 16.15 12.30
N GLY A 64 -13.29 14.88 12.53
CA GLY A 64 -14.25 13.78 12.53
C GLY A 64 -14.74 13.33 11.15
N GLU A 65 -14.10 13.79 10.08
CA GLU A 65 -14.37 13.38 8.70
C GLU A 65 -13.05 13.23 7.95
N GLY A 66 -12.92 12.16 7.16
CA GLY A 66 -11.94 12.08 6.09
C GLY A 66 -10.97 10.90 6.17
N ASP A 67 -10.51 10.52 4.98
CA ASP A 67 -9.48 9.52 4.77
C ASP A 67 -8.11 10.03 5.25
N TYR A 68 -7.24 9.09 5.64
CA TYR A 68 -5.89 9.41 6.09
C TYR A 68 -5.05 9.99 4.97
N ILE A 69 -4.21 10.98 5.30
CA ILE A 69 -3.33 11.68 4.34
C ILE A 69 -2.55 10.70 3.46
N TYR A 70 -1.95 9.65 4.06
CA TYR A 70 -1.21 8.66 3.28
C TYR A 70 -2.08 7.87 2.30
N GLY A 71 -3.29 7.49 2.71
CA GLY A 71 -4.24 6.78 1.85
C GLY A 71 -4.64 7.63 0.64
N GLU A 72 -4.91 8.91 0.86
CA GLU A 72 -5.21 9.87 -0.22
C GLU A 72 -4.03 10.10 -1.15
N CYS A 73 -2.83 10.31 -0.58
CA CYS A 73 -1.60 10.43 -1.38
C CYS A 73 -1.38 9.19 -2.25
N ALA A 74 -1.68 8.00 -1.71
CA ALA A 74 -1.62 6.76 -2.46
C ALA A 74 -2.71 6.72 -3.53
N CYS A 75 -3.97 7.00 -3.21
CA CYS A 75 -5.08 6.99 -4.19
C CYS A 75 -4.84 7.96 -5.35
N ASN A 76 -4.54 9.23 -5.06
CA ASN A 76 -4.30 10.28 -6.05
C ASN A 76 -3.11 9.97 -6.96
N SER A 77 -2.19 9.13 -6.49
CA SER A 77 -1.04 8.72 -7.28
C SER A 77 -1.42 7.85 -8.49
N GLN A 78 -2.65 7.32 -8.56
CA GLN A 78 -3.18 6.55 -9.68
C GLN A 78 -3.14 7.33 -11.00
N GLU A 79 -3.43 8.64 -10.98
CA GLU A 79 -3.61 9.44 -12.20
C GLU A 79 -2.32 10.03 -12.78
N ASN A 80 -1.25 10.15 -11.98
CA ASN A 80 -0.02 10.87 -12.33
C ASN A 80 1.25 9.99 -12.36
N ASP A 81 1.08 8.68 -12.53
CA ASP A 81 2.17 7.67 -12.50
C ASP A 81 3.02 7.71 -11.21
N SER A 82 2.51 8.31 -10.12
CA SER A 82 3.00 8.10 -8.76
C SER A 82 4.50 8.35 -8.49
N LYS A 83 5.21 9.17 -9.28
CA LYS A 83 6.67 9.35 -9.13
C LYS A 83 7.10 9.79 -7.74
N ASP A 84 6.21 10.47 -7.04
CA ASP A 84 6.47 11.04 -5.72
C ASP A 84 6.07 10.13 -4.56
N LEU A 85 5.21 9.11 -4.79
CA LEU A 85 4.72 8.21 -3.74
C LEU A 85 5.86 7.49 -2.98
N PRO A 86 6.93 6.98 -3.63
CA PRO A 86 8.05 6.40 -2.91
C PRO A 86 8.74 7.40 -1.97
N ARG A 87 8.89 8.66 -2.42
CA ARG A 87 9.57 9.69 -1.63
C ARG A 87 8.70 10.18 -0.47
N LEU A 88 7.38 10.30 -0.68
CA LEU A 88 6.42 10.55 0.40
C LEU A 88 6.45 9.42 1.43
N THR A 89 6.38 8.17 0.98
CA THR A 89 6.43 6.98 1.85
C THR A 89 7.72 6.95 2.68
N GLU A 90 8.87 7.19 2.05
CA GLU A 90 10.16 7.28 2.74
C GLU A 90 10.16 8.36 3.84
N LEU A 91 9.67 9.56 3.53
CA LEU A 91 9.58 10.65 4.51
C LEU A 91 8.61 10.31 5.64
N PHE A 92 7.43 9.80 5.33
CA PHE A 92 6.43 9.47 6.33
C PHE A 92 6.93 8.40 7.30
N LEU A 93 7.53 7.31 6.78
CA LEU A 93 8.16 6.28 7.61
C LEU A 93 9.31 6.85 8.45
N LYS A 94 10.17 7.69 7.87
CA LYS A 94 11.27 8.36 8.60
C LYS A 94 10.77 9.17 9.79
N TYR A 95 9.59 9.76 9.70
CA TYR A 95 8.98 10.58 10.73
C TYR A 95 7.94 9.84 11.58
N GLY A 96 7.95 8.50 11.54
CA GLY A 96 7.22 7.67 12.50
C GLY A 96 5.82 7.26 12.07
N MET A 97 5.49 7.34 10.77
CA MET A 97 4.29 6.68 10.25
C MET A 97 4.33 5.18 10.55
N ASP A 98 3.29 4.70 11.19
CA ASP A 98 3.05 3.29 11.46
C ASP A 98 1.59 2.99 11.09
N VAL A 99 1.40 2.33 9.95
CA VAL A 99 0.07 1.99 9.40
C VAL A 99 -0.68 1.04 10.34
N ASP A 100 0.00 0.24 11.14
CA ASP A 100 -0.67 -0.72 12.02
C ASP A 100 -1.07 -0.10 13.36
N ASN A 101 -0.44 1.01 13.73
CA ASN A 101 -0.66 1.69 15.00
C ASN A 101 -1.00 3.18 14.78
N PRO A 102 -2.11 3.49 14.07
CA PRO A 102 -2.53 4.88 13.92
C PRO A 102 -2.91 5.48 15.28
N ARG A 103 -2.70 6.80 15.46
CA ARG A 103 -3.13 7.49 16.68
C ARG A 103 -4.61 7.32 16.93
N ILE A 104 -5.43 7.44 15.87
CA ILE A 104 -6.87 7.18 15.90
C ILE A 104 -7.11 5.84 15.19
N PRO A 105 -7.63 4.81 15.89
CA PRO A 105 -7.89 3.50 15.29
C PRO A 105 -8.88 3.55 14.12
N TYR A 106 -8.69 2.62 13.18
CA TYR A 106 -9.62 2.35 12.10
C TYR A 106 -10.96 1.84 12.63
N ASP A 107 -12.06 2.26 12.01
CA ASP A 107 -13.41 1.83 12.36
C ASP A 107 -14.16 1.14 11.21
N GLY A 108 -13.54 1.07 10.03
CA GLY A 108 -14.12 0.46 8.82
C GLY A 108 -15.29 1.26 8.22
N GLY A 109 -15.58 2.44 8.77
CA GLY A 109 -16.54 3.41 8.24
C GLY A 109 -15.79 4.60 7.65
N ASP A 110 -15.81 5.72 8.35
CA ASP A 110 -15.16 6.96 7.90
C ASP A 110 -13.63 6.93 8.11
N ARG A 111 -13.11 5.94 8.86
CA ARG A 111 -11.67 5.76 9.12
C ARG A 111 -11.22 4.39 8.64
N ILE A 112 -11.01 4.29 7.34
CA ILE A 112 -10.51 3.09 6.68
C ILE A 112 -8.99 2.99 6.79
N ASN A 113 -8.46 1.78 6.79
CA ASN A 113 -7.02 1.56 6.71
C ASN A 113 -6.48 2.17 5.40
N PRO A 114 -5.38 2.97 5.41
CA PRO A 114 -4.86 3.58 4.19
C PRO A 114 -4.45 2.56 3.12
N MET A 115 -4.19 1.30 3.50
CA MET A 115 -3.92 0.23 2.55
C MET A 115 -5.13 -0.11 1.67
N TRP A 116 -6.34 0.18 2.13
CA TRP A 116 -7.55 0.06 1.31
C TRP A 116 -7.50 1.01 0.11
N LEU A 117 -7.23 2.30 0.33
CA LEU A 117 -7.04 3.28 -0.75
C LEU A 117 -5.78 3.02 -1.57
N PHE A 118 -4.74 2.47 -0.95
CA PHE A 118 -3.50 2.10 -1.64
C PHE A 118 -3.74 1.09 -2.78
N ALA A 119 -4.80 0.27 -2.69
CA ALA A 119 -5.16 -0.71 -3.71
C ALA A 119 -5.48 -0.10 -5.09
N PHE A 120 -5.90 1.17 -5.15
CA PHE A 120 -6.17 1.86 -6.42
C PHE A 120 -4.90 2.17 -7.22
N SER A 121 -3.74 2.17 -6.55
CA SER A 121 -2.48 2.59 -7.16
C SER A 121 -1.62 1.40 -7.56
N THR A 122 -1.88 0.89 -8.76
CA THR A 122 -1.23 -0.31 -9.30
C THR A 122 -0.20 0.06 -10.37
N ASN A 123 1.00 0.48 -9.97
CA ASN A 123 2.09 0.86 -10.88
C ASN A 123 3.49 0.63 -10.28
N GLU A 124 4.54 1.00 -11.02
CA GLU A 124 5.93 0.78 -10.63
C GLU A 124 6.33 1.50 -9.34
N ASN A 125 5.82 2.71 -9.11
CA ASN A 125 6.18 3.47 -7.92
C ASN A 125 5.42 2.96 -6.70
N SER A 126 4.17 2.51 -6.85
CA SER A 126 3.41 1.89 -5.77
C SER A 126 4.03 0.60 -5.26
N ILE A 127 4.58 -0.25 -6.14
CA ILE A 127 5.26 -1.47 -5.66
C ILE A 127 6.54 -1.15 -4.89
N ILE A 128 7.23 -0.05 -5.22
CA ILE A 128 8.39 0.44 -4.46
C ILE A 128 7.94 0.93 -3.08
N ALA A 129 6.88 1.73 -3.01
CA ALA A 129 6.30 2.19 -1.75
C ALA A 129 5.81 1.02 -0.88
N LEU A 130 5.10 0.05 -1.47
CA LEU A 130 4.66 -1.16 -0.79
C LEU A 130 5.83 -1.95 -0.22
N LYS A 131 6.92 -2.08 -0.99
CA LYS A 131 8.14 -2.72 -0.48
C LYS A 131 8.69 -1.99 0.76
N MET A 132 8.69 -0.65 0.78
CA MET A 132 9.14 0.12 1.94
C MET A 132 8.26 -0.16 3.17
N LEU A 133 6.94 -0.21 2.99
CA LEU A 133 6.00 -0.55 4.07
C LEU A 133 6.24 -1.96 4.61
N LEU A 134 6.38 -2.96 3.72
CA LEU A 134 6.64 -4.36 4.10
C LEU A 134 8.01 -4.53 4.80
N ASP A 135 9.03 -3.79 4.35
CA ASP A 135 10.34 -3.74 5.00
C ASP A 135 10.29 -3.06 6.38
N ALA A 136 9.38 -2.09 6.56
CA ALA A 136 9.11 -1.43 7.83
C ALA A 136 8.23 -2.26 8.79
N GLY A 137 7.68 -3.38 8.33
CA GLY A 137 6.93 -4.33 9.15
C GLY A 137 5.41 -4.20 9.07
N LEU A 138 4.86 -3.66 7.97
CA LEU A 138 3.42 -3.64 7.68
C LEU A 138 2.77 -4.98 8.02
N SER A 139 1.75 -4.99 8.88
CA SER A 139 1.14 -6.22 9.37
C SER A 139 0.42 -7.04 8.30
N VAL A 140 0.09 -8.29 8.67
CA VAL A 140 -0.75 -9.18 7.87
C VAL A 140 -2.11 -8.55 7.66
N GLU A 141 -2.69 -7.96 8.70
CA GLU A 141 -4.00 -7.33 8.69
C GLU A 141 -4.05 -6.13 7.74
N SER A 142 -3.10 -5.20 7.85
CA SER A 142 -3.04 -4.03 6.96
C SER A 142 -2.71 -4.41 5.52
N PHE A 143 -1.84 -5.39 5.29
CA PHE A 143 -1.65 -5.93 3.95
C PHE A 143 -2.93 -6.59 3.42
N GLY A 144 -3.69 -7.25 4.31
CA GLY A 144 -5.03 -7.79 4.11
C GLY A 144 -6.01 -6.80 3.50
N GLU A 145 -6.05 -5.59 4.05
CA GLU A 145 -6.90 -4.50 3.55
C GLU A 145 -6.57 -4.12 2.10
N PHE A 146 -5.28 -4.08 1.75
CA PHE A 146 -4.84 -3.85 0.36
C PHE A 146 -5.28 -4.98 -0.56
N TRP A 147 -4.89 -6.22 -0.26
CA TRP A 147 -5.08 -7.30 -1.24
C TRP A 147 -6.53 -7.75 -1.33
N GLY A 148 -7.26 -7.72 -0.21
CA GLY A 148 -8.69 -8.00 -0.18
C GLY A 148 -9.48 -7.01 -1.05
N HIS A 149 -9.20 -5.71 -0.93
CA HIS A 149 -9.85 -4.72 -1.77
C HIS A 149 -9.41 -4.84 -3.25
N ALA A 150 -8.11 -4.94 -3.51
CA ALA A 150 -7.58 -5.07 -4.86
C ALA A 150 -8.14 -6.31 -5.58
N LEU A 151 -8.32 -7.42 -4.88
CA LEU A 151 -8.89 -8.63 -5.46
C LEU A 151 -10.41 -8.50 -5.65
N GLY A 152 -11.12 -7.90 -4.69
CA GLY A 152 -12.53 -7.56 -4.84
C GLY A 152 -12.78 -6.75 -6.10
N ASP A 153 -11.97 -5.73 -6.36
CA ASP A 153 -12.07 -4.92 -7.57
C ASP A 153 -11.80 -5.73 -8.83
N LEU A 154 -10.69 -6.48 -8.86
CA LEU A 154 -10.32 -7.33 -9.99
C LEU A 154 -11.39 -8.39 -10.32
N LEU A 155 -12.05 -8.94 -9.30
CA LEU A 155 -12.99 -10.03 -9.44
C LEU A 155 -14.45 -9.59 -9.52
N ASP A 156 -14.85 -8.40 -9.07
CA ASP A 156 -16.27 -8.04 -8.97
C ASP A 156 -16.67 -6.90 -9.93
N ILE A 157 -15.78 -5.94 -10.19
CA ILE A 157 -16.12 -4.70 -10.92
C ILE A 157 -16.21 -4.91 -12.45
N SER A 158 -16.21 -6.16 -12.93
CA SER A 158 -16.12 -6.47 -14.37
C SER A 158 -14.94 -5.77 -15.02
N CYS A 159 -13.78 -5.84 -14.37
CA CYS A 159 -12.52 -5.45 -14.96
C CYS A 159 -12.40 -6.19 -16.29
N GLY A 160 -12.46 -5.45 -17.39
CA GLY A 160 -12.51 -6.04 -18.73
C GLY A 160 -11.33 -6.98 -18.98
N ASP A 161 -11.45 -7.81 -20.01
CA ASP A 161 -10.53 -8.92 -20.24
C ASP A 161 -9.05 -8.50 -20.35
N PRO A 162 -8.18 -8.88 -19.38
CA PRO A 162 -6.76 -8.53 -19.41
C PRO A 162 -5.98 -9.21 -20.55
N ALA A 163 -6.53 -10.23 -21.21
CA ALA A 163 -5.94 -10.80 -22.42
C ALA A 163 -6.17 -9.93 -23.67
N HIS A 164 -7.21 -9.07 -23.65
CA HIS A 164 -7.64 -8.29 -24.81
C HIS A 164 -7.66 -6.76 -24.58
N SER A 165 -7.42 -6.29 -23.36
CA SER A 165 -7.35 -4.86 -23.01
C SER A 165 -5.97 -4.50 -22.46
N LYS A 166 -5.29 -3.53 -23.09
CA LYS A 166 -3.99 -3.02 -22.60
C LYS A 166 -4.08 -2.39 -21.20
N PHE A 167 -5.16 -1.65 -20.95
CA PHE A 167 -5.38 -1.00 -19.66
C PHE A 167 -5.55 -2.06 -18.56
N TRP A 168 -6.45 -3.03 -18.77
CA TRP A 168 -6.71 -4.08 -17.78
C TRP A 168 -5.52 -5.02 -17.63
N ASN A 169 -4.82 -5.35 -18.70
CA ASN A 169 -3.57 -6.09 -18.63
C ASN A 169 -2.55 -5.40 -17.72
N HIS A 170 -2.37 -4.08 -17.88
CA HIS A 170 -1.45 -3.29 -17.07
C HIS A 170 -1.86 -3.27 -15.60
N ALA A 171 -3.12 -2.92 -15.30
CA ALA A 171 -3.65 -2.86 -13.94
C ALA A 171 -3.52 -4.22 -13.25
N CYS A 172 -4.06 -5.29 -13.86
CA CYS A 172 -3.99 -6.65 -13.30
C CYS A 172 -2.55 -7.11 -13.08
N THR A 173 -1.64 -6.81 -14.02
CA THR A 173 -0.22 -7.17 -13.87
C THR A 173 0.40 -6.52 -12.65
N TRP A 174 0.18 -5.22 -12.44
CA TRP A 174 0.75 -4.53 -11.29
C TRP A 174 0.13 -4.95 -9.97
N THR A 175 -1.19 -5.15 -9.92
CA THR A 175 -1.86 -5.72 -8.74
C THR A 175 -1.25 -7.06 -8.36
N LEU A 176 -1.09 -7.98 -9.32
CA LEU A 176 -0.50 -9.29 -9.06
C LEU A 176 0.99 -9.24 -8.73
N LYS A 177 1.74 -8.29 -9.28
CA LYS A 177 3.13 -8.06 -8.85
C LYS A 177 3.20 -7.62 -7.39
N MET A 178 2.34 -6.69 -6.98
CA MET A 178 2.27 -6.19 -5.61
C MET A 178 1.80 -7.28 -4.63
N LEU A 179 0.84 -8.10 -5.06
CA LEU A 179 0.40 -9.29 -4.31
C LEU A 179 1.54 -10.29 -4.09
N MET A 180 2.24 -10.67 -5.16
CA MET A 180 3.37 -11.60 -5.09
C MET A 180 4.55 -11.01 -4.31
N LEU A 181 4.72 -9.67 -4.30
CA LEU A 181 5.67 -9.00 -3.42
C LEU A 181 5.27 -9.19 -1.95
N GLY A 182 4.02 -8.94 -1.55
CA GLY A 182 3.58 -9.16 -0.18
C GLY A 182 3.75 -10.62 0.27
N ALA A 183 3.28 -11.56 -0.55
CA ALA A 183 3.45 -13.00 -0.35
C ALA A 183 4.92 -13.47 -0.28
N SER A 184 5.88 -12.66 -0.71
CA SER A 184 7.31 -12.97 -0.61
C SER A 184 7.92 -12.69 0.78
N TYR A 185 7.13 -12.16 1.72
CA TYR A 185 7.49 -12.01 3.13
C TYR A 185 6.85 -13.12 3.94
N ASP A 186 7.67 -13.92 4.61
CA ASP A 186 7.22 -15.13 5.31
C ASP A 186 6.11 -14.83 6.32
N TYR A 187 6.20 -13.72 7.07
CA TYR A 187 5.18 -13.36 8.06
C TYR A 187 3.82 -13.00 7.45
N ILE A 188 3.80 -12.41 6.25
CA ILE A 188 2.57 -12.15 5.49
C ILE A 188 1.99 -13.48 5.03
N LEU A 189 2.81 -14.28 4.35
CA LEU A 189 2.35 -15.52 3.75
C LEU A 189 1.86 -16.52 4.79
N GLU A 190 2.60 -16.71 5.89
CA GLU A 190 2.24 -17.63 6.97
C GLU A 190 1.02 -17.14 7.79
N GLY A 191 0.76 -15.83 7.79
CA GLY A 191 -0.36 -15.23 8.52
C GLY A 191 -1.69 -15.22 7.75
N ASP A 192 -1.68 -15.54 6.46
CA ASP A 192 -2.84 -15.37 5.58
C ASP A 192 -3.09 -16.63 4.72
N GLU A 193 -3.99 -17.50 5.19
CA GLU A 193 -4.35 -18.74 4.49
C GLU A 193 -5.10 -18.50 3.18
N ASP A 194 -5.93 -17.45 3.12
CA ASP A 194 -6.70 -17.11 1.93
C ASP A 194 -5.77 -16.61 0.81
N LEU A 195 -4.75 -15.81 1.16
CA LEU A 195 -3.69 -15.43 0.23
C LEU A 195 -2.91 -16.65 -0.28
N GLN A 196 -2.52 -17.57 0.60
CA GLN A 196 -1.82 -18.81 0.21
C GLN A 196 -2.65 -19.64 -0.76
N GLN A 197 -3.95 -19.78 -0.50
CA GLN A 197 -4.88 -20.48 -1.38
C GLN A 197 -4.98 -19.75 -2.72
N PHE A 198 -5.21 -18.45 -2.69
CA PHE A 198 -5.38 -17.62 -3.89
C PHE A 198 -4.17 -17.72 -4.81
N ILE A 199 -2.95 -17.51 -4.29
CA ILE A 199 -1.73 -17.60 -5.12
C ILE A 199 -1.36 -19.05 -5.44
N GLY A 200 -2.04 -20.05 -4.90
CA GLY A 200 -1.83 -21.45 -5.27
C GLY A 200 -0.59 -22.09 -4.64
N CYS A 201 -0.27 -21.76 -3.39
CA CYS A 201 0.87 -22.36 -2.68
C CYS A 201 0.85 -23.89 -2.65
N SER A 202 -0.33 -24.51 -2.68
CA SER A 202 -0.49 -25.97 -2.61
C SER A 202 -0.02 -26.73 -3.86
N TYR A 203 0.10 -26.06 -5.00
CA TYR A 203 0.47 -26.70 -6.27
C TYR A 203 1.63 -26.01 -7.01
N ASN A 204 2.18 -24.92 -6.46
CA ASN A 204 3.42 -24.30 -6.93
C ASN A 204 4.62 -24.74 -6.06
N GLY A 205 5.76 -25.03 -6.70
CA GLY A 205 6.97 -25.49 -6.02
C GLY A 205 8.15 -24.51 -6.09
N TYR A 206 7.97 -23.34 -6.70
CA TYR A 206 9.01 -22.32 -6.80
C TYR A 206 9.14 -21.54 -5.48
N ASP A 207 10.29 -20.92 -5.24
CA ASP A 207 10.51 -20.15 -4.01
C ASP A 207 9.86 -18.77 -4.13
N VAL A 208 8.75 -18.56 -3.42
CA VAL A 208 7.96 -17.32 -3.44
C VAL A 208 8.78 -16.09 -3.03
N ARG A 209 9.82 -16.26 -2.19
CA ARG A 209 10.71 -15.16 -1.77
C ARG A 209 11.42 -14.48 -2.93
N LYS A 210 11.58 -15.17 -4.06
CA LYS A 210 12.22 -14.62 -5.25
C LYS A 210 11.38 -13.54 -5.94
N PHE A 211 10.07 -13.51 -5.71
CA PHE A 211 9.18 -12.45 -6.22
C PHE A 211 9.46 -11.06 -5.63
N ARG A 212 10.32 -10.94 -4.60
CA ARG A 212 10.90 -9.65 -4.17
C ARG A 212 11.59 -8.90 -5.31
N ASN A 213 12.09 -9.61 -6.32
CA ASN A 213 12.59 -9.02 -7.56
C ASN A 213 11.49 -9.04 -8.63
N TRP A 214 10.42 -8.28 -8.43
CA TRP A 214 9.22 -8.29 -9.28
C TRP A 214 9.51 -8.02 -10.77
N ASN A 215 10.59 -7.31 -11.10
CA ASN A 215 11.01 -7.03 -12.47
C ASN A 215 11.68 -8.21 -13.18
N ALA A 216 12.02 -9.29 -12.47
CA ALA A 216 12.50 -10.53 -13.08
C ALA A 216 11.37 -11.36 -13.71
N TYR A 217 10.11 -10.93 -13.54
CA TYR A 217 8.94 -11.73 -13.91
C TYR A 217 8.01 -11.00 -14.88
N ARG A 218 7.41 -11.79 -15.78
CA ARG A 218 6.34 -11.36 -16.69
C ARG A 218 5.10 -12.21 -16.42
N TYR A 219 3.93 -11.61 -16.61
CA TYR A 219 2.63 -12.20 -16.32
C TYR A 219 1.87 -12.36 -17.64
N GLU A 220 1.26 -13.53 -17.84
CA GLU A 220 0.36 -13.81 -18.96
C GLU A 220 -0.99 -14.26 -18.41
N PHE A 221 -2.07 -13.73 -18.97
CA PHE A 221 -3.44 -14.05 -18.57
C PHE A 221 -4.07 -14.97 -19.60
N ASP A 222 -4.50 -16.15 -19.17
CA ASP A 222 -5.32 -17.08 -19.94
C ASP A 222 -6.78 -16.98 -19.48
N THR A 223 -7.58 -16.25 -20.23
CA THR A 223 -9.02 -16.07 -20.00
C THR A 223 -9.88 -16.96 -20.90
N SER A 224 -9.27 -17.96 -21.57
CA SER A 224 -9.97 -18.80 -22.55
C SER A 224 -11.11 -19.66 -21.96
N LEU A 225 -11.06 -19.92 -20.66
CA LEU A 225 -12.06 -20.70 -19.92
C LEU A 225 -13.12 -19.84 -19.24
N CYS A 226 -12.99 -18.50 -19.27
CA CYS A 226 -13.93 -17.58 -18.67
C CYS A 226 -15.26 -17.59 -19.45
N LYS A 227 -16.36 -17.89 -18.78
CA LYS A 227 -17.69 -18.07 -19.41
C LYS A 227 -18.53 -16.77 -19.50
N GLY A 228 -17.97 -15.64 -19.07
CA GLY A 228 -18.64 -14.34 -18.93
C GLY A 228 -18.26 -13.68 -17.61
N LYS A 229 -18.61 -12.40 -17.46
CA LYS A 229 -18.24 -11.53 -16.32
C LYS A 229 -18.42 -12.22 -14.96
N PRO A 230 -17.47 -12.06 -14.02
CA PRO A 230 -16.24 -11.26 -14.13
C PRO A 230 -15.15 -11.97 -14.95
N GLU A 231 -14.47 -11.20 -15.81
CA GLU A 231 -13.60 -11.71 -16.89
C GLU A 231 -12.34 -12.46 -16.41
N LEU A 232 -12.01 -12.40 -15.10
CA LEU A 232 -10.91 -13.14 -14.47
C LEU A 232 -11.36 -14.45 -13.81
N CYS A 233 -12.65 -14.66 -13.54
CA CYS A 233 -13.10 -15.89 -12.88
C CYS A 233 -13.00 -17.09 -13.83
N GLY A 234 -12.31 -18.14 -13.38
CA GLY A 234 -11.97 -19.30 -14.21
C GLY A 234 -10.73 -19.11 -15.08
N SER A 235 -10.03 -17.98 -14.95
CA SER A 235 -8.77 -17.73 -15.65
C SER A 235 -7.58 -18.41 -14.98
N ALA A 236 -6.48 -18.50 -15.72
CA ALA A 236 -5.17 -18.80 -15.18
C ALA A 236 -4.22 -17.63 -15.43
N VAL A 237 -3.41 -17.28 -14.43
CA VAL A 237 -2.28 -16.36 -14.60
C VAL A 237 -1.00 -17.16 -14.57
N HIS A 238 -0.23 -17.06 -15.64
CA HIS A 238 1.05 -17.72 -15.81
C HIS A 238 2.17 -16.71 -15.57
N ILE A 239 3.08 -17.03 -14.66
CA ILE A 239 4.20 -16.16 -14.32
C ILE A 239 5.49 -16.82 -14.79
N TYR A 240 6.27 -16.09 -15.58
CA TYR A 240 7.51 -16.58 -16.18
C TYR A 240 8.70 -15.76 -15.71
N ASP A 241 9.82 -16.43 -15.47
CA ASP A 241 11.11 -15.78 -15.32
C ASP A 241 11.55 -15.20 -16.67
N VAL A 242 11.79 -13.89 -16.72
CA VAL A 242 12.09 -13.16 -17.97
C VAL A 242 13.39 -13.64 -18.61
N LYS A 243 14.36 -14.06 -17.80
CA LYS A 243 15.70 -14.43 -18.29
C LYS A 243 15.71 -15.82 -18.94
N SER A 244 15.08 -16.79 -18.30
CA SER A 244 15.04 -18.18 -18.74
C SER A 244 13.86 -18.49 -19.65
N GLY A 245 12.79 -17.68 -19.59
CA GLY A 245 11.52 -17.94 -20.26
C GLY A 245 10.72 -19.08 -19.63
N GLN A 246 11.20 -19.67 -18.53
CA GLN A 246 10.53 -20.77 -17.85
C GLN A 246 9.33 -20.25 -17.05
N GLU A 247 8.21 -20.98 -17.10
CA GLU A 247 7.11 -20.78 -16.16
C GLU A 247 7.57 -21.16 -14.75
N VAL A 248 7.40 -20.23 -13.81
CA VAL A 248 7.81 -20.40 -12.42
C VAL A 248 6.64 -20.47 -11.45
N TRP A 249 5.46 -20.00 -11.87
CA TRP A 249 4.29 -19.96 -11.02
C TRP A 249 3.01 -19.89 -11.84
N THR A 250 1.93 -20.46 -11.31
CA THR A 250 0.59 -20.37 -11.88
C THR A 250 -0.41 -20.00 -10.80
N ILE A 251 -1.26 -19.02 -11.05
CA ILE A 251 -2.42 -18.67 -10.21
C ILE A 251 -3.66 -19.15 -10.95
N ARG A 252 -4.51 -19.94 -10.28
CA ARG A 252 -5.81 -20.36 -10.83
C ARG A 252 -6.87 -19.55 -10.14
N VAL A 253 -7.54 -18.69 -10.88
CA VAL A 253 -8.55 -17.80 -10.31
C VAL A 253 -9.86 -18.57 -10.25
N CYS A 254 -10.12 -19.20 -9.10
CA CYS A 254 -11.38 -19.88 -8.81
C CYS A 254 -12.13 -19.10 -7.73
N LEU A 255 -13.40 -18.75 -8.00
CA LEU A 255 -14.34 -18.42 -6.95
C LEU A 255 -14.97 -19.75 -6.51
N ASP A 256 -14.61 -20.22 -5.33
CA ASP A 256 -15.35 -21.30 -4.67
C ASP A 256 -16.70 -20.81 -4.14
#